data_AF-A0A1B9I1E3-F1
#
_entry.id   AF-A0A1B9I1E3-F1
#
_cell.length_a   1.000
_cell.length_b   1.000
_cell.length_c   1.000
_cell.angle_alpha   90.00
_cell.angle_beta   90.00
_cell.angle_gamma   90.00
#
_symmetry.space_group_name_H-M   'P 1'
#
loop_
_entity.id
_entity.type
_entity.pdbx_description
1 polymer ?
#
loop_
_entity_poly.entity_id
_entity_poly.type
_entity_poly.pdbx_seq_one_letter_code
_entity_poly.pdbx_strand_id
1 'polypeptide(L)'
;MPPTRRLSSSLRLLLFLLMITVTGLVIVYRPTISDIKSSPYILPSTWQSMPIPIPPGIDELSPKEKALAIKQIHYAAKVETKFRPNPNWGGRDHGREDYKYYSENELRKLAVCMATDTCRQNQTSVIILGHIFNHFHIYEGYMGGEGIWTASLIETLSKWGYTILHARDDWIYMWYLYNQIPDMVKGIIAWRTGQFGTFEEQMKTGRRANGIPAWQFFVYNYFPDHYTSIVGDAWNMHSEFGYSQHQRSELISTHNLPRGILTRASALLADFTFIPYVVEPATIPPYIPASQRPNQVYILAKFVRYFYPGAQPAWEDRGIFLRAKEILEKEFPGFEFVVGCRDDRNAGQQEEVPMELPPGIRNLGQMDKVEFERQLANSRVMLGIGWPTLSPSPHVALSLGIPFISPFSMHGWSSLDDPETWASSQHHTLKTLTEPYVYHVLRGNETQFIDAIRKALSTPIEPFILPLMTRDHHEKQVNKWLNTDWKAKAAKILENRKNGKETENGNEIGEFTL
;
A
#
# COMPACT_ATOMS: atom_id res chain seq x y z
N MET A 1 27.57 42.50 29.27
CA MET A 1 27.37 41.15 29.85
C MET A 1 27.08 41.32 31.34
N PRO A 2 25.92 40.87 31.84
CA PRO A 2 25.59 40.97 33.25
C PRO A 2 26.36 39.93 34.07
N PRO A 3 26.72 40.20 35.34
CA PRO A 3 27.50 39.29 36.16
C PRO A 3 26.64 38.09 36.57
N THR A 4 27.07 36.90 36.16
CA THR A 4 26.50 35.63 36.62
C THR A 4 26.69 35.51 38.13
N ARG A 5 25.61 35.67 38.90
CA ARG A 5 25.59 35.42 40.35
C ARG A 5 25.89 33.95 40.60
N ARG A 6 27.09 33.65 41.10
CA ARG A 6 27.44 32.31 41.57
C ARG A 6 26.63 32.01 42.83
N LEU A 7 25.73 31.03 42.73
CA LEU A 7 25.05 30.42 43.88
C LEU A 7 26.09 29.98 44.91
N SER A 8 25.90 30.40 46.17
CA SER A 8 26.81 30.08 47.28
C SER A 8 26.93 28.57 47.48
N SER A 9 28.10 28.10 47.92
CA SER A 9 28.35 26.66 48.13
C SER A 9 27.33 26.03 49.07
N SER A 10 26.84 26.80 50.05
CA SER A 10 25.81 26.40 51.00
C SER A 10 24.48 26.05 50.33
N LEU A 11 24.08 26.80 49.30
CA LEU A 11 22.81 26.55 48.60
C LEU A 11 22.92 25.33 47.66
N ARG A 12 24.10 25.08 47.09
CA ARG A 12 24.37 23.87 46.29
C ARG A 12 24.34 22.61 47.16
N LEU A 13 24.90 22.68 48.37
CA LEU A 13 24.87 21.57 49.33
C LEU A 13 23.44 21.27 49.79
N LEU A 14 22.63 22.31 50.04
CA LEU A 14 21.23 22.14 50.42
C LEU A 14 20.40 21.47 49.31
N LEU A 15 20.58 21.90 48.05
CA LEU A 15 19.91 21.30 46.89
C LEU A 15 20.33 19.84 46.67
N PHE A 16 21.60 19.52 46.90
CA PHE A 16 22.12 18.17 46.78
C PHE A 16 21.55 17.24 47.86
N LEU A 17 21.47 17.72 49.11
CA LEU A 17 20.84 16.98 50.20
C LEU A 17 19.35 16.78 49.93
N LEU A 18 18.63 17.79 49.46
CA LEU A 18 17.21 17.68 49.11
C LEU A 18 16.97 16.61 48.02
N MET A 19 17.82 16.55 47.00
CA MET A 19 17.77 15.54 45.95
C MET A 19 17.99 14.13 46.50
N ILE A 20 18.94 13.94 47.42
CA ILE A 20 19.18 12.64 48.08
C ILE A 20 17.95 12.23 48.90
N THR A 21 17.35 13.16 49.66
CA THR A 21 16.18 12.86 50.49
C THR A 21 14.96 12.49 49.65
N VAL A 22 14.71 13.20 48.55
CA VAL A 22 13.61 12.89 47.62
C VAL A 22 13.84 11.54 46.94
N THR A 23 15.07 11.25 46.53
CA THR A 23 15.41 9.97 45.89
C THR A 23 15.29 8.81 46.88
N GLY A 24 15.73 9.00 48.13
CA GLY A 24 15.55 8.02 49.21
C GLY A 24 14.08 7.76 49.53
N LEU A 25 13.25 8.81 49.57
CA LEU A 25 11.79 8.66 49.74
C LEU A 25 11.16 7.88 48.58
N VAL A 26 11.53 8.13 47.33
CA VAL A 26 11.01 7.38 46.17
C VAL A 26 11.42 5.90 46.19
N ILE A 27 12.61 5.58 46.71
CA ILE A 27 13.09 4.19 46.83
C ILE A 27 12.38 3.46 47.99
N VAL A 28 12.15 4.14 49.11
CA VAL A 28 11.46 3.56 50.29
C VAL A 28 9.94 3.46 50.06
N TYR A 29 9.35 4.34 49.24
CA TYR A 29 7.92 4.35 48.89
C TYR A 29 7.61 3.64 47.57
N ARG A 30 8.48 2.76 47.05
CA ARG A 30 8.07 1.82 46.00
C ARG A 30 7.08 0.83 46.60
N PRO A 31 5.79 0.85 46.22
CA PRO A 31 4.91 -0.26 46.58
C PRO A 31 5.47 -1.48 45.85
N THR A 32 5.64 -2.59 46.57
CA THR A 32 5.96 -3.88 45.97
C THR A 32 4.82 -4.28 45.02
N ILE A 33 5.03 -4.09 43.71
CA ILE A 33 4.14 -4.52 42.62
C ILE A 33 4.31 -6.04 42.43
N SER A 34 4.09 -6.82 43.49
CA SER A 34 4.21 -8.28 43.43
C SER A 34 3.04 -9.03 44.07
N ASP A 35 1.98 -8.34 44.50
CA ASP A 35 0.79 -8.96 45.12
C ASP A 35 -0.55 -8.45 44.57
N ILE A 36 -0.61 -8.06 43.29
CA ILE A 36 -1.92 -7.90 42.62
C ILE A 36 -2.42 -9.29 42.22
N LYS A 37 -3.00 -10.00 43.18
CA LYS A 37 -3.96 -11.07 42.87
C LYS A 37 -5.13 -10.42 42.13
N SER A 38 -5.44 -10.93 40.95
CA SER A 38 -6.55 -10.53 40.11
C SER A 38 -7.87 -10.61 40.89
N SER A 39 -8.27 -9.50 41.50
CA SER A 39 -9.63 -9.32 41.97
C SER A 39 -10.54 -9.26 40.74
N PRO A 40 -11.63 -10.06 40.68
CA PRO A 40 -12.59 -9.92 39.60
C PRO A 40 -13.19 -8.51 39.69
N TYR A 41 -12.91 -7.66 38.71
CA TYR A 41 -13.54 -6.34 38.60
C TYR A 41 -15.05 -6.54 38.41
N ILE A 42 -15.80 -6.45 39.51
CA ILE A 42 -17.26 -6.43 39.47
C ILE A 42 -17.65 -5.04 38.97
N LEU A 43 -18.07 -4.98 37.71
CA LEU A 43 -18.63 -3.76 37.12
C LEU A 43 -19.95 -3.37 37.83
N PRO A 44 -20.22 -2.08 38.10
CA PRO A 44 -21.43 -1.64 38.77
C PRO A 44 -22.72 -2.07 38.03
N SER A 45 -23.80 -2.30 38.78
CA SER A 45 -25.09 -2.81 38.27
C SER A 45 -25.97 -1.76 37.56
N THR A 46 -25.59 -0.49 37.56
CA THR A 46 -26.42 0.63 37.05
C THR A 46 -26.29 0.89 35.54
N TRP A 47 -25.85 -0.10 34.76
CA TRP A 47 -25.45 0.08 33.37
C TRP A 47 -26.56 -0.30 32.37
N GLN A 48 -27.78 0.20 32.58
CA GLN A 48 -28.91 0.02 31.67
C GLN A 48 -28.82 1.00 30.48
N SER A 49 -28.87 0.46 29.27
CA SER A 49 -28.37 1.06 28.03
C SER A 49 -29.48 1.63 27.15
N MET A 50 -29.23 2.80 26.54
CA MET A 50 -29.88 3.13 25.27
C MET A 50 -29.50 2.07 24.21
N PRO A 51 -30.37 1.75 23.24
CA PRO A 51 -30.03 0.84 22.16
C PRO A 51 -28.84 1.42 21.37
N ILE A 52 -27.71 0.72 21.37
CA ILE A 52 -26.53 1.08 20.59
C ILE A 52 -26.71 0.48 19.19
N PRO A 53 -26.64 1.29 18.12
CA PRO A 53 -26.69 0.77 16.76
C PRO A 53 -25.59 -0.27 16.54
N ILE A 54 -25.94 -1.44 16.00
CA ILE A 54 -24.97 -2.48 15.64
C ILE A 54 -24.39 -2.11 14.27
N PRO A 55 -23.06 -1.97 14.14
CA PRO A 55 -22.43 -1.71 12.84
C PRO A 55 -22.76 -2.80 11.80
N PRO A 56 -22.92 -2.41 10.52
CA PRO A 56 -23.08 -3.38 9.42
C PRO A 56 -21.88 -4.34 9.35
N GLY A 57 -22.13 -5.60 8.99
CA GLY A 57 -21.13 -6.68 8.91
C GLY A 57 -21.01 -7.56 10.16
N ILE A 58 -21.48 -7.11 11.34
CA ILE A 58 -21.53 -7.99 12.53
C ILE A 58 -22.52 -9.13 12.36
N ASP A 59 -23.56 -8.93 11.55
CA ASP A 59 -24.55 -9.95 11.24
C ASP A 59 -24.01 -11.10 10.39
N GLU A 60 -22.90 -10.88 9.67
CA GLU A 60 -22.24 -11.88 8.83
C GLU A 60 -21.27 -12.76 9.64
N LEU A 61 -20.98 -12.39 10.89
CA LEU A 61 -20.10 -13.16 11.77
C LEU A 61 -20.78 -14.46 12.23
N SER A 62 -19.94 -15.45 12.57
CA SER A 62 -20.43 -16.66 13.24
C SER A 62 -21.19 -16.29 14.53
N PRO A 63 -22.18 -17.09 14.98
CA PRO A 63 -22.97 -16.75 16.17
C PRO A 63 -22.13 -16.43 17.41
N LYS A 64 -21.01 -17.14 17.59
CA LYS A 64 -20.07 -16.90 18.69
C LYS A 64 -19.36 -15.56 18.55
N GLU A 65 -18.78 -15.27 17.37
CA GLU A 65 -18.07 -14.01 17.11
C GLU A 65 -19.01 -12.80 17.15
N LYS A 66 -20.25 -12.96 16.64
CA LYS A 66 -21.30 -11.96 16.73
C LYS A 66 -21.65 -11.63 18.18
N ALA A 67 -21.81 -12.64 19.04
CA ALA A 67 -22.09 -12.42 20.46
C ALA A 67 -20.94 -11.68 21.17
N LEU A 68 -19.69 -12.02 20.84
CA LEU A 68 -18.50 -11.31 21.36
C LEU A 68 -18.47 -9.85 20.87
N ALA A 69 -18.71 -9.61 19.58
CA ALA A 69 -18.72 -8.27 18.99
C ALA A 69 -19.80 -7.38 19.65
N ILE A 70 -21.01 -7.90 19.85
CA ILE A 70 -22.09 -7.17 20.53
C ILE A 70 -21.69 -6.84 21.97
N LYS A 71 -21.14 -7.81 22.70
CA LYS A 71 -20.68 -7.60 24.08
C LYS A 71 -19.59 -6.52 24.16
N GLN A 72 -18.65 -6.52 23.21
CA GLN A 72 -17.63 -5.48 23.09
C GLN A 72 -18.21 -4.10 22.83
N ILE A 73 -19.16 -3.97 21.90
CA ILE A 73 -19.81 -2.69 21.59
C ILE A 73 -20.45 -2.10 22.83
N HIS A 74 -21.16 -2.92 23.59
CA HIS A 74 -21.71 -2.49 24.86
C HIS A 74 -20.60 -1.96 25.77
N TYR A 75 -19.57 -2.75 26.06
CA TYR A 75 -18.48 -2.32 26.94
C TYR A 75 -17.74 -1.07 26.43
N ALA A 76 -17.49 -0.95 25.14
CA ALA A 76 -16.82 0.19 24.53
C ALA A 76 -17.62 1.48 24.72
N ALA A 77 -18.94 1.45 24.43
CA ALA A 77 -19.82 2.61 24.63
C ALA A 77 -19.85 3.08 26.10
N LYS A 78 -19.69 2.14 27.04
CA LYS A 78 -19.63 2.43 28.48
C LYS A 78 -18.33 3.15 28.87
N VAL A 79 -17.25 2.94 28.11
CA VAL A 79 -15.93 3.56 28.32
C VAL A 79 -15.76 4.85 27.53
N GLU A 80 -16.41 4.99 26.38
CA GLU A 80 -16.32 6.13 25.46
C GLU A 80 -16.62 7.48 26.13
N THR A 81 -17.60 7.52 27.05
CA THR A 81 -17.92 8.73 27.82
C THR A 81 -16.76 9.29 28.63
N LYS A 82 -15.77 8.44 28.99
CA LYS A 82 -14.57 8.82 29.74
C LYS A 82 -13.42 9.26 28.84
N PHE A 83 -13.50 8.99 27.55
CA PHE A 83 -12.48 9.32 26.57
C PHE A 83 -13.12 9.98 25.34
N ARG A 84 -13.87 11.06 25.59
CA ARG A 84 -14.53 11.80 24.51
C ARG A 84 -13.52 12.14 23.42
N PRO A 85 -13.92 12.03 22.14
CA PRO A 85 -13.09 12.51 21.04
C PRO A 85 -12.71 13.95 21.34
N ASN A 86 -11.43 14.30 21.24
CA ASN A 86 -11.05 15.70 21.26
C ASN A 86 -11.58 16.30 19.95
N PRO A 87 -12.56 17.22 19.99
CA PRO A 87 -13.14 17.78 18.77
C PRO A 87 -12.13 18.56 17.92
N ASN A 88 -10.95 18.82 18.45
CA ASN A 88 -9.88 19.58 17.80
C ASN A 88 -8.87 18.69 17.03
N TRP A 89 -9.10 17.38 16.91
CA TRP A 89 -8.23 16.45 16.19
C TRP A 89 -8.82 16.11 14.81
N GLY A 90 -8.45 16.91 13.81
CA GLY A 90 -8.83 16.71 12.40
C GLY A 90 -9.11 18.04 11.68
N GLY A 91 -8.65 18.14 10.44
CA GLY A 91 -8.84 19.31 9.56
C GLY A 91 -7.54 19.90 9.02
N ARG A 92 -7.62 20.62 7.88
CA ARG A 92 -6.45 21.31 7.27
C ARG A 92 -5.72 22.25 8.24
N ASP A 93 -6.43 22.77 9.24
CA ASP A 93 -5.96 23.83 10.13
C ASP A 93 -5.16 23.33 11.34
N HIS A 94 -5.19 22.02 11.65
CA HIS A 94 -4.57 21.45 12.86
C HIS A 94 -3.58 20.30 12.60
N GLY A 95 -3.22 20.08 11.34
CA GLY A 95 -2.29 19.02 10.96
C GLY A 95 -2.99 17.67 10.82
N ARG A 96 -2.37 16.82 10.01
CA ARG A 96 -2.83 15.47 9.64
C ARG A 96 -2.67 14.46 10.79
N GLU A 97 -3.27 14.70 11.97
CA GLU A 97 -3.12 13.85 13.19
C GLU A 97 -4.28 12.86 13.42
N ASP A 98 -5.23 12.79 12.51
CA ASP A 98 -6.41 11.90 12.50
C ASP A 98 -6.05 10.41 12.66
N TYR A 99 -4.84 10.01 12.25
CA TYR A 99 -4.30 8.67 12.48
C TYR A 99 -4.03 8.35 13.96
N LYS A 100 -3.64 9.35 14.77
CA LYS A 100 -3.39 9.16 16.22
C LYS A 100 -4.70 8.86 16.93
N TYR A 101 -5.73 9.64 16.60
CA TYR A 101 -7.07 9.43 17.14
C TYR A 101 -7.60 8.04 16.82
N TYR A 102 -7.49 7.60 15.56
CA TYR A 102 -7.89 6.25 15.15
C TYR A 102 -7.16 5.18 15.98
N SER A 103 -5.84 5.25 16.05
CA SER A 103 -5.03 4.23 16.74
C SER A 103 -5.31 4.18 18.23
N GLU A 104 -5.48 5.32 18.89
CA GLU A 104 -5.87 5.36 20.29
C GLU A 104 -7.26 4.75 20.52
N ASN A 105 -8.20 4.96 19.60
CA ASN A 105 -9.51 4.33 19.68
C ASN A 105 -9.43 2.80 19.52
N GLU A 106 -8.65 2.31 18.56
CA GLU A 106 -8.44 0.86 18.38
C GLU A 106 -7.71 0.22 19.57
N LEU A 107 -6.72 0.91 20.16
CA LEU A 107 -6.07 0.47 21.40
C LEU A 107 -7.06 0.38 22.58
N ARG A 108 -8.00 1.32 22.68
CA ARG A 108 -9.05 1.25 23.72
C ARG A 108 -9.97 0.05 23.50
N LYS A 109 -10.40 -0.21 22.27
CA LYS A 109 -11.21 -1.40 21.93
C LYS A 109 -10.47 -2.69 22.28
N LEU A 110 -9.19 -2.76 21.96
CA LEU A 110 -8.32 -3.88 22.33
C LEU A 110 -8.22 -4.05 23.85
N ALA A 111 -7.94 -2.97 24.59
CA ALA A 111 -7.86 -3.00 26.05
C ALA A 111 -9.19 -3.47 26.69
N VAL A 112 -10.33 -2.99 26.18
CA VAL A 112 -11.66 -3.42 26.64
C VAL A 112 -11.89 -4.90 26.38
N CYS A 113 -11.56 -5.40 25.18
CA CYS A 113 -11.78 -6.82 24.87
C CYS A 113 -10.91 -7.72 25.75
N MET A 114 -9.67 -7.32 26.01
CA MET A 114 -8.76 -8.08 26.87
C MET A 114 -9.23 -8.10 28.32
N ALA A 115 -9.61 -6.93 28.85
CA ALA A 115 -10.07 -6.80 30.23
C ALA A 115 -11.37 -7.56 30.52
N THR A 116 -12.18 -7.83 29.49
CA THR A 116 -13.49 -8.49 29.63
C THR A 116 -13.52 -9.92 29.08
N ASP A 117 -12.37 -10.43 28.64
CA ASP A 117 -12.21 -11.73 27.97
C ASP A 117 -13.22 -11.91 26.82
N THR A 118 -13.32 -10.90 25.97
CA THR A 118 -14.23 -10.90 24.83
C THR A 118 -13.54 -10.70 23.50
N CYS A 119 -12.21 -10.75 23.43
CA CYS A 119 -11.49 -10.52 22.16
C CYS A 119 -11.95 -11.52 21.09
N ARG A 120 -12.19 -11.00 19.89
CA ARG A 120 -12.48 -11.79 18.70
C ARG A 120 -11.24 -12.54 18.25
N GLN A 121 -11.43 -13.48 17.32
CA GLN A 121 -10.30 -14.15 16.67
C GLN A 121 -9.33 -13.10 16.09
N ASN A 122 -8.03 -13.27 16.38
CA ASN A 122 -6.92 -12.40 15.96
C ASN A 122 -6.94 -10.95 16.47
N GLN A 123 -7.92 -10.52 17.27
CA GLN A 123 -7.99 -9.12 17.72
C GLN A 123 -6.78 -8.70 18.56
N THR A 124 -6.16 -9.64 19.27
CA THR A 124 -4.92 -9.43 20.02
C THR A 124 -3.65 -9.52 19.16
N SER A 125 -3.79 -9.72 17.85
CA SER A 125 -2.71 -9.65 16.88
C SER A 125 -2.79 -8.31 16.15
N VAL A 126 -1.74 -7.50 16.30
CA VAL A 126 -1.73 -6.10 15.88
C VAL A 126 -0.84 -5.90 14.68
N ILE A 127 -1.34 -5.15 13.69
CA ILE A 127 -0.58 -4.66 12.53
C ILE A 127 -0.49 -3.15 12.61
N ILE A 128 0.70 -2.58 12.48
CA ILE A 128 0.89 -1.12 12.43
C ILE A 128 1.17 -0.72 10.98
N LEU A 129 0.37 0.18 10.43
CA LEU A 129 0.55 0.74 9.09
C LEU A 129 1.15 2.14 9.19
N GLY A 130 2.30 2.31 8.54
CA GLY A 130 3.22 3.42 8.72
C GLY A 130 3.64 4.11 7.42
N HIS A 131 2.74 4.28 6.44
CA HIS A 131 3.04 4.96 5.17
C HIS A 131 2.10 6.15 4.93
N ILE A 132 2.64 7.21 4.29
CA ILE A 132 1.86 8.41 3.95
C ILE A 132 0.67 8.10 3.01
N PHE A 133 0.88 7.22 2.03
CA PHE A 133 -0.20 6.80 1.13
C PHE A 133 -1.27 5.94 1.81
N ASN A 134 -0.96 5.23 2.91
CA ASN A 134 -2.02 4.61 3.70
C ASN A 134 -2.94 5.70 4.26
N HIS A 135 -2.35 6.74 4.84
CA HIS A 135 -3.10 7.86 5.41
C HIS A 135 -3.92 8.60 4.35
N PHE A 136 -3.34 8.93 3.20
CA PHE A 136 -4.10 9.56 2.11
C PHE A 136 -5.29 8.70 1.67
N HIS A 137 -5.13 7.37 1.63
CA HIS A 137 -6.22 6.49 1.27
C HIS A 137 -7.34 6.51 2.33
N ILE A 138 -6.98 6.28 3.59
CA ILE A 138 -7.94 6.08 4.69
C ILE A 138 -8.71 7.38 5.00
N TYR A 139 -8.02 8.52 4.96
CA TYR A 139 -8.57 9.80 5.47
C TYR A 139 -8.83 10.84 4.38
N GLU A 140 -8.17 10.74 3.22
CA GLU A 140 -8.29 11.73 2.14
C GLU A 140 -8.92 11.17 0.84
N GLY A 141 -9.32 9.89 0.83
CA GLY A 141 -9.93 9.24 -0.34
C GLY A 141 -8.98 9.06 -1.51
N TYR A 142 -7.66 8.95 -1.27
CA TYR A 142 -6.68 8.71 -2.31
C TYR A 142 -6.83 7.32 -2.94
N MET A 143 -6.96 7.30 -4.27
CA MET A 143 -7.18 6.10 -5.09
C MET A 143 -6.04 5.85 -6.08
N GLY A 144 -4.81 6.22 -5.73
CA GLY A 144 -3.62 5.75 -6.47
C GLY A 144 -3.32 4.27 -6.19
N GLY A 145 -2.28 3.74 -6.83
CA GLY A 145 -1.92 2.32 -6.68
C GLY A 145 -1.66 1.93 -5.22
N GLU A 146 -0.91 2.76 -4.51
CA GLU A 146 -0.60 2.59 -3.09
C GLU A 146 -1.88 2.64 -2.23
N GLY A 147 -2.83 3.50 -2.59
CA GLY A 147 -4.11 3.58 -1.90
C GLY A 147 -4.96 2.32 -2.11
N ILE A 148 -5.09 1.86 -3.36
CA ILE A 148 -5.82 0.64 -3.73
C ILE A 148 -5.20 -0.60 -3.05
N TRP A 149 -3.87 -0.66 -2.97
CA TRP A 149 -3.18 -1.71 -2.26
C TRP A 149 -3.43 -1.67 -0.75
N THR A 150 -3.36 -0.48 -0.16
CA THR A 150 -3.74 -0.27 1.25
C THR A 150 -5.17 -0.75 1.52
N ALA A 151 -6.11 -0.39 0.65
CA ALA A 151 -7.52 -0.80 0.77
C ALA A 151 -7.66 -2.31 0.86
N SER A 152 -7.03 -3.03 -0.07
CA SER A 152 -7.08 -4.50 -0.16
C SER A 152 -6.51 -5.16 1.10
N LEU A 153 -5.38 -4.65 1.59
CA LEU A 153 -4.73 -5.16 2.79
C LEU A 153 -5.58 -4.91 4.05
N ILE A 154 -6.12 -3.70 4.23
CA ILE A 154 -6.99 -3.35 5.36
C ILE A 154 -8.26 -4.18 5.37
N GLU A 155 -8.89 -4.35 4.20
CA GLU A 155 -10.09 -5.16 4.04
C GLU A 155 -9.84 -6.61 4.52
N THR A 156 -8.77 -7.25 4.04
CA THR A 156 -8.39 -8.61 4.43
C THR A 156 -8.08 -8.74 5.92
N LEU A 157 -7.25 -7.83 6.46
CA LEU A 157 -6.87 -7.85 7.88
C LEU A 157 -8.09 -7.63 8.79
N SER A 158 -8.98 -6.72 8.42
CA SER A 158 -10.21 -6.42 9.16
C SER A 158 -11.19 -7.60 9.12
N LYS A 159 -11.36 -8.22 7.94
CA LYS A 159 -12.15 -9.44 7.75
C LYS A 159 -11.70 -10.56 8.68
N TRP A 160 -10.39 -10.71 8.88
CA TRP A 160 -9.83 -11.73 9.78
C TRP A 160 -9.69 -11.30 11.24
N GLY A 161 -10.21 -10.13 11.60
CA GLY A 161 -10.32 -9.68 12.98
C GLY A 161 -9.05 -9.10 13.58
N TYR A 162 -8.00 -8.82 12.79
CA TYR A 162 -6.78 -8.17 13.30
C TYR A 162 -7.07 -6.75 13.76
N THR A 163 -6.36 -6.31 14.81
CA THR A 163 -6.36 -4.89 15.19
C THR A 163 -5.34 -4.15 14.34
N ILE A 164 -5.80 -3.16 13.57
CA ILE A 164 -4.96 -2.35 12.71
C ILE A 164 -4.73 -1.01 13.43
N LEU A 165 -3.48 -0.58 13.53
CA LEU A 165 -3.12 0.75 14.02
C LEU A 165 -2.51 1.55 12.87
N HIS A 166 -2.83 2.83 12.80
CA HIS A 166 -2.27 3.76 11.82
C HIS A 166 -1.33 4.74 12.49
N ALA A 167 -0.14 4.88 11.92
CA ALA A 167 0.87 5.80 12.42
C ALA A 167 1.38 6.78 11.36
N ARG A 168 0.77 6.76 10.15
CA ARG A 168 1.21 7.58 9.01
C ARG A 168 2.73 7.37 8.80
N ASP A 169 3.48 8.36 8.37
CA ASP A 169 4.96 8.32 8.31
C ASP A 169 5.59 8.97 9.57
N ASP A 170 5.05 8.69 10.76
CA ASP A 170 5.54 9.17 12.06
C ASP A 170 6.23 8.03 12.84
N TRP A 171 7.55 7.94 12.73
CA TRP A 171 8.33 6.87 13.38
C TRP A 171 8.36 6.97 14.90
N ILE A 172 8.31 8.19 15.45
CA ILE A 172 8.23 8.41 16.90
C ILE A 172 6.92 7.83 17.42
N TYR A 173 5.80 8.08 16.72
CA TYR A 173 4.50 7.55 17.11
C TYR A 173 4.39 6.04 16.87
N MET A 174 4.94 5.50 15.78
CA MET A 174 5.04 4.04 15.57
C MET A 174 5.76 3.35 16.74
N TRP A 175 6.90 3.90 17.15
CA TRP A 175 7.65 3.40 18.30
C TRP A 175 6.85 3.50 19.60
N TYR A 176 6.12 4.59 19.81
CA TYR A 176 5.21 4.74 20.95
C TYR A 176 4.14 3.65 20.96
N LEU A 177 3.44 3.43 19.85
CA LEU A 177 2.40 2.39 19.71
C LEU A 177 2.96 0.99 19.97
N TYR A 178 4.10 0.67 19.35
CA TYR A 178 4.78 -0.61 19.55
C TYR A 178 5.10 -0.86 21.02
N ASN A 179 5.64 0.14 21.74
CA ASN A 179 6.02 -0.02 23.14
C ASN A 179 4.84 -0.16 24.11
N GLN A 180 3.61 0.16 23.71
CA GLN A 180 2.44 -0.11 24.54
C GLN A 180 2.11 -1.61 24.59
N ILE A 181 2.38 -2.34 23.51
CA ILE A 181 1.92 -3.73 23.30
C ILE A 181 2.89 -4.55 22.43
N PRO A 182 4.20 -4.60 22.77
CA PRO A 182 5.22 -5.15 21.87
C PRO A 182 4.98 -6.62 21.49
N ASP A 183 4.45 -7.42 22.43
CA ASP A 183 4.20 -8.85 22.25
C ASP A 183 2.99 -9.15 21.34
N MET A 184 2.12 -8.16 21.09
CA MET A 184 0.94 -8.30 20.24
C MET A 184 1.20 -7.91 18.79
N VAL A 185 2.24 -7.12 18.53
CA VAL A 185 2.55 -6.62 17.20
C VAL A 185 3.11 -7.76 16.34
N LYS A 186 2.37 -8.14 15.28
CA LYS A 186 2.81 -9.15 14.31
C LYS A 186 3.71 -8.58 13.22
N GLY A 187 3.51 -7.31 12.87
CA GLY A 187 4.31 -6.63 11.86
C GLY A 187 3.99 -5.14 11.79
N ILE A 188 4.97 -4.37 11.34
CA ILE A 188 4.89 -2.95 11.04
C ILE A 188 5.19 -2.79 9.55
N ILE A 189 4.24 -2.28 8.79
CA ILE A 189 4.37 -2.07 7.34
C ILE A 189 4.46 -0.57 7.10
N ALA A 190 5.66 -0.06 6.79
CA ALA A 190 5.92 1.38 6.79
C ALA A 190 6.99 1.80 5.75
N TRP A 191 7.08 3.10 5.43
CA TRP A 191 8.30 3.60 4.77
C TRP A 191 9.40 3.78 5.80
N ARG A 192 10.65 3.47 5.45
CA ARG A 192 11.79 3.57 6.39
C ARG A 192 12.08 4.99 6.88
N THR A 193 11.73 6.00 6.10
CA THR A 193 11.80 7.40 6.52
C THR A 193 10.41 7.97 6.62
N GLY A 194 10.25 9.08 7.33
CA GLY A 194 8.98 9.76 7.37
C GLY A 194 9.14 11.22 7.77
N GLN A 195 8.01 11.93 7.83
CA GLN A 195 8.00 13.32 8.29
C GLN A 195 8.62 13.46 9.70
N PHE A 196 8.46 12.45 10.56
CA PHE A 196 8.89 12.51 11.96
C PHE A 196 9.85 11.36 12.31
N GLY A 197 11.07 11.47 11.80
CA GLY A 197 12.17 10.54 12.09
C GLY A 197 12.27 9.37 11.12
N THR A 198 13.12 8.40 11.46
CA THR A 198 13.35 7.21 10.64
C THR A 198 13.27 5.91 11.44
N PHE A 199 13.14 4.79 10.74
CA PHE A 199 13.20 3.47 11.34
C PHE A 199 14.51 3.27 12.10
N GLU A 200 15.65 3.62 11.49
CA GLU A 200 16.98 3.42 12.07
C GLU A 200 17.14 4.13 13.42
N GLU A 201 16.52 5.30 13.56
CA GLU A 201 16.50 6.03 14.82
C GLU A 201 15.73 5.26 15.90
N GLN A 202 14.62 4.61 15.54
CA GLN A 202 13.72 3.92 16.50
C GLN A 202 13.96 2.41 16.62
N MET A 203 14.86 1.86 15.81
CA MET A 203 15.20 0.45 15.76
C MET A 203 15.84 -0.04 17.07
N LYS A 204 15.56 -1.28 17.42
CA LYS A 204 16.20 -1.97 18.55
C LYS A 204 17.69 -2.11 18.31
N THR A 205 18.47 -1.61 19.25
CA THR A 205 19.93 -1.73 19.26
C THR A 205 20.42 -2.02 20.68
N GLY A 206 21.70 -2.33 20.85
CA GLY A 206 22.29 -2.47 22.19
C GLY A 206 22.15 -1.21 23.06
N ARG A 207 22.06 -0.02 22.45
CA ARG A 207 21.84 1.25 23.17
C ARG A 207 20.36 1.60 23.35
N ARG A 208 19.48 1.06 22.51
CA ARG A 208 18.03 1.27 22.54
C ARG A 208 17.33 -0.08 22.67
N ALA A 209 17.34 -0.63 23.88
CA ALA A 209 16.81 -1.96 24.17
C ALA A 209 15.28 -2.07 23.94
N ASN A 210 14.56 -0.94 24.04
CA ASN A 210 13.12 -0.80 23.80
C ASN A 210 12.79 -0.29 22.38
N GLY A 211 13.73 -0.38 21.44
CA GLY A 211 13.47 -0.08 20.04
C GLY A 211 12.65 -1.19 19.37
N ILE A 212 12.19 -0.90 18.15
CA ILE A 212 11.47 -1.86 17.30
C ILE A 212 12.47 -2.89 16.74
N PRO A 213 12.30 -4.20 16.98
CA PRO A 213 13.13 -5.23 16.34
C PRO A 213 13.02 -5.17 14.82
N ALA A 214 14.16 -5.27 14.12
CA ALA A 214 14.20 -5.16 12.66
C ALA A 214 13.34 -6.21 11.95
N TRP A 215 13.23 -7.41 12.52
CA TRP A 215 12.44 -8.50 11.94
C TRP A 215 10.92 -8.24 11.95
N GLN A 216 10.42 -7.27 12.72
CA GLN A 216 9.00 -6.88 12.70
C GLN A 216 8.72 -5.75 11.70
N PHE A 217 9.73 -5.08 11.16
CA PHE A 217 9.56 -3.97 10.23
C PHE A 217 9.67 -4.45 8.77
N PHE A 218 8.56 -4.30 8.05
CA PHE A 218 8.46 -4.56 6.62
C PHE A 218 8.33 -3.23 5.87
N VAL A 219 9.16 -3.05 4.85
CA VAL A 219 9.12 -1.85 4.03
C VAL A 219 7.91 -1.90 3.11
N TYR A 220 7.06 -0.87 3.21
CA TYR A 220 5.98 -0.61 2.29
C TYR A 220 6.56 -0.07 0.98
N ASN A 221 6.75 -0.94 -0.01
CA ASN A 221 7.25 -0.55 -1.33
C ASN A 221 6.17 -0.89 -2.35
N TYR A 222 5.47 0.07 -2.94
CA TYR A 222 4.52 -0.28 -3.99
C TYR A 222 5.24 -0.86 -5.22
N PHE A 223 6.39 -0.27 -5.55
CA PHE A 223 7.23 -0.62 -6.69
C PHE A 223 8.31 -1.66 -6.30
N PRO A 224 8.53 -2.69 -7.14
CA PRO A 224 9.35 -3.86 -6.81
C PRO A 224 10.87 -3.69 -7.01
N ASP A 225 11.36 -2.46 -7.17
CA ASP A 225 12.75 -2.12 -7.46
C ASP A 225 13.50 -1.49 -6.27
N HIS A 226 12.89 -1.46 -5.09
CA HIS A 226 13.46 -0.86 -3.89
C HIS A 226 13.96 -1.93 -2.90
N TYR A 227 15.28 -2.03 -2.75
CA TYR A 227 15.94 -2.90 -1.76
C TYR A 227 16.40 -2.08 -0.56
N THR A 228 15.55 -1.94 0.45
CA THR A 228 15.75 -0.96 1.54
C THR A 228 15.60 -1.54 2.95
N SER A 229 15.44 -2.87 3.08
CA SER A 229 15.41 -3.51 4.39
C SER A 229 16.82 -3.85 4.89
N ILE A 230 17.08 -3.55 6.16
CA ILE A 230 18.28 -3.99 6.88
C ILE A 230 18.33 -5.51 7.10
N VAL A 231 17.16 -6.17 7.13
CA VAL A 231 17.08 -7.62 7.35
C VAL A 231 17.37 -8.36 6.07
N GLY A 232 16.62 -8.11 5.00
CA GLY A 232 16.78 -8.79 3.72
C GLY A 232 15.59 -8.63 2.78
N ASP A 233 15.63 -9.34 1.65
CA ASP A 233 14.69 -9.13 0.55
C ASP A 233 13.25 -9.37 0.99
N ALA A 234 13.00 -10.41 1.78
CA ALA A 234 11.66 -10.77 2.24
C ALA A 234 10.97 -9.73 3.13
N TRP A 235 11.71 -8.73 3.63
CA TRP A 235 11.16 -7.61 4.37
C TRP A 235 10.82 -6.40 3.49
N ASN A 236 11.02 -6.48 2.17
CA ASN A 236 10.48 -5.53 1.22
C ASN A 236 9.14 -6.09 0.70
N MET A 237 8.04 -5.42 1.03
CA MET A 237 6.70 -5.82 0.60
C MET A 237 6.31 -5.08 -0.66
N HIS A 238 5.82 -5.79 -1.67
CA HIS A 238 5.43 -5.24 -2.96
C HIS A 238 4.02 -5.64 -3.40
N SER A 239 3.37 -4.76 -4.15
CA SER A 239 2.05 -5.01 -4.74
C SER A 239 2.09 -5.52 -6.19
N GLU A 240 3.24 -5.36 -6.83
CA GLU A 240 3.47 -5.68 -8.24
C GLU A 240 4.70 -6.58 -8.41
N PHE A 241 4.78 -7.29 -9.52
CA PHE A 241 5.94 -8.11 -9.83
C PHE A 241 7.11 -7.28 -10.30
N GLY A 242 8.28 -7.62 -9.76
CA GLY A 242 9.56 -7.07 -10.20
C GLY A 242 10.00 -7.58 -11.56
N TYR A 243 11.20 -7.13 -11.94
CA TYR A 243 11.84 -7.40 -13.23
C TYR A 243 12.33 -8.85 -13.44
N SER A 244 12.13 -9.79 -12.50
CA SER A 244 12.86 -11.07 -12.54
C SER A 244 12.05 -12.28 -13.02
N GLN A 245 12.64 -13.03 -13.96
CA GLN A 245 12.12 -14.23 -14.63
C GLN A 245 11.57 -15.32 -13.69
N HIS A 246 12.11 -15.49 -12.47
CA HIS A 246 11.79 -16.67 -11.67
C HIS A 246 10.46 -16.53 -10.90
N GLN A 247 10.04 -15.31 -10.54
CA GLN A 247 8.72 -15.07 -9.91
C GLN A 247 7.56 -15.51 -10.82
N ARG A 248 7.78 -15.58 -12.14
CA ARG A 248 6.80 -16.05 -13.14
C ARG A 248 6.68 -17.57 -13.24
N SER A 249 7.72 -18.32 -12.88
CA SER A 249 7.72 -19.79 -13.03
C SER A 249 6.62 -20.48 -12.20
N GLU A 250 6.19 -19.86 -11.09
CA GLU A 250 5.09 -20.35 -10.25
C GLU A 250 3.70 -20.17 -10.93
N LEU A 251 3.48 -19.09 -11.69
CA LEU A 251 2.27 -18.90 -12.51
C LEU A 251 2.11 -19.96 -13.58
N ILE A 252 3.19 -20.20 -14.32
CA ILE A 252 3.16 -21.01 -15.53
C ILE A 252 2.93 -22.49 -15.18
N SER A 253 3.39 -22.93 -14.00
CA SER A 253 3.16 -24.31 -13.54
C SER A 253 1.72 -24.60 -13.12
N THR A 254 0.95 -23.58 -12.71
CA THR A 254 -0.37 -23.78 -12.06
C THR A 254 -1.56 -23.55 -12.99
N HIS A 255 -1.41 -22.88 -14.14
CA HIS A 255 -2.55 -22.41 -14.94
C HIS A 255 -2.56 -22.85 -16.43
N ASN A 256 -1.76 -23.84 -16.83
CA ASN A 256 -1.75 -24.35 -18.23
C ASN A 256 -1.61 -23.24 -19.31
N LEU A 257 -0.95 -22.13 -18.99
CA LEU A 257 -0.65 -21.10 -19.99
C LEU A 257 0.34 -21.66 -21.03
N PRO A 258 0.24 -21.27 -22.31
CA PRO A 258 1.11 -21.79 -23.37
C PRO A 258 2.60 -21.65 -22.99
N ARG A 259 3.34 -22.78 -23.04
CA ARG A 259 4.77 -22.81 -22.74
C ARG A 259 5.57 -22.13 -23.85
N GLY A 260 5.73 -20.81 -23.76
CA GLY A 260 6.83 -20.10 -24.41
C GLY A 260 8.09 -20.24 -23.56
N ILE A 261 9.05 -21.00 -24.09
CA ILE A 261 10.47 -21.21 -23.67
C ILE A 261 10.91 -20.39 -22.44
N LEU A 262 11.05 -21.05 -21.28
CA LEU A 262 11.77 -20.52 -20.11
C LEU A 262 12.91 -21.48 -19.77
N THR A 263 14.12 -21.12 -20.21
CA THR A 263 15.35 -21.84 -19.84
C THR A 263 15.79 -21.44 -18.43
N ARG A 264 16.17 -22.47 -17.66
CA ARG A 264 16.74 -22.38 -16.32
C ARG A 264 17.94 -21.42 -16.26
N ALA A 265 17.79 -20.31 -15.55
CA ALA A 265 18.91 -19.53 -15.02
C ALA A 265 18.71 -19.25 -13.52
N SER A 266 19.44 -20.05 -12.72
CA SER A 266 19.97 -19.87 -11.36
C SER A 266 19.66 -18.54 -10.64
N ALA A 267 18.88 -18.51 -9.55
CA ALA A 267 19.24 -18.85 -8.16
C ALA A 267 20.01 -17.79 -7.33
N LEU A 268 19.82 -16.50 -7.62
CA LEU A 268 19.86 -15.42 -6.61
C LEU A 268 18.57 -14.62 -6.78
N LEU A 269 17.50 -15.14 -6.21
CA LEU A 269 16.16 -14.59 -6.37
C LEU A 269 15.90 -13.57 -5.28
N ALA A 270 15.41 -12.39 -5.67
CA ALA A 270 14.83 -11.47 -4.72
C ALA A 270 13.62 -12.17 -4.08
N ASP A 271 13.77 -12.60 -2.82
CA ASP A 271 12.74 -13.28 -2.03
C ASP A 271 11.75 -12.27 -1.44
N PHE A 272 11.30 -11.30 -2.24
CA PHE A 272 10.40 -10.25 -1.80
C PHE A 272 9.06 -10.80 -1.31
N THR A 273 8.48 -10.12 -0.32
CA THR A 273 7.10 -10.42 0.10
C THR A 273 6.13 -9.78 -0.90
N PHE A 274 5.57 -10.60 -1.79
CA PHE A 274 4.56 -10.15 -2.74
C PHE A 274 3.14 -10.30 -2.15
N ILE A 275 2.46 -9.17 -1.94
CA ILE A 275 1.04 -9.12 -1.58
C ILE A 275 0.36 -8.21 -2.60
N PRO A 276 -0.34 -8.75 -3.61
CA PRO A 276 -0.97 -7.93 -4.63
C PRO A 276 -2.08 -7.06 -4.06
N TYR A 277 -2.59 -6.09 -4.81
CA TYR A 277 -3.93 -5.56 -4.54
C TYR A 277 -5.00 -6.46 -5.19
N VAL A 278 -6.25 -6.28 -4.80
CA VAL A 278 -7.35 -7.07 -5.37
C VAL A 278 -8.01 -6.34 -6.53
N VAL A 279 -8.23 -7.09 -7.60
CA VAL A 279 -9.06 -6.72 -8.73
C VAL A 279 -10.29 -7.61 -8.70
N GLU A 280 -11.45 -6.99 -8.55
CA GLU A 280 -12.73 -7.70 -8.53
C GLU A 280 -13.37 -7.71 -9.93
N PRO A 281 -14.27 -8.69 -10.18
CA PRO A 281 -15.14 -8.64 -11.36
C PRO A 281 -15.93 -7.33 -11.37
N ALA A 282 -16.05 -6.73 -12.56
CA ALA A 282 -16.80 -5.51 -12.72
C ALA A 282 -18.29 -5.73 -12.43
N THR A 283 -18.76 -5.18 -11.30
CA THR A 283 -20.19 -5.16 -10.98
C THR A 283 -20.86 -3.87 -11.45
N ILE A 284 -20.15 -2.75 -11.37
CA ILE A 284 -20.64 -1.42 -11.74
C ILE A 284 -19.48 -0.64 -12.38
N PRO A 285 -19.56 -0.30 -13.69
CA PRO A 285 -20.58 -0.74 -14.64
C PRO A 285 -20.48 -2.26 -14.91
N PRO A 286 -21.57 -2.91 -15.35
CA PRO A 286 -21.48 -4.28 -15.82
C PRO A 286 -20.62 -4.37 -17.09
N TYR A 287 -20.11 -5.56 -17.38
CA TYR A 287 -19.46 -5.86 -18.66
C TYR A 287 -20.38 -5.49 -19.84
N ILE A 288 -19.85 -4.70 -20.77
CA ILE A 288 -20.49 -4.36 -22.05
C ILE A 288 -19.76 -5.13 -23.14
N PRO A 289 -20.40 -5.96 -23.98
CA PRO A 289 -19.71 -6.64 -25.08
C PRO A 289 -19.03 -5.66 -26.04
N ALA A 290 -17.81 -5.97 -26.50
CA ALA A 290 -17.01 -5.08 -27.34
C ALA A 290 -17.74 -4.62 -28.61
N SER A 291 -18.60 -5.47 -29.20
CA SER A 291 -19.42 -5.14 -30.37
C SER A 291 -20.43 -4.02 -30.14
N GLN A 292 -20.82 -3.78 -28.89
CA GLN A 292 -21.75 -2.72 -28.49
C GLN A 292 -21.04 -1.42 -28.09
N ARG A 293 -19.72 -1.46 -27.90
CA ARG A 293 -18.92 -0.29 -27.53
C ARG A 293 -18.62 0.56 -28.77
N PRO A 294 -18.55 1.90 -28.66
CA PRO A 294 -18.02 2.74 -29.72
C PRO A 294 -16.56 2.37 -30.06
N ASN A 295 -16.06 2.81 -31.21
CA ASN A 295 -14.65 2.66 -31.61
C ASN A 295 -13.74 3.63 -30.82
N GLN A 296 -13.86 3.61 -29.50
CA GLN A 296 -13.21 4.53 -28.58
C GLN A 296 -11.99 3.85 -27.92
N VAL A 297 -10.87 4.58 -27.89
CA VAL A 297 -9.66 4.20 -27.16
C VAL A 297 -9.49 5.13 -25.96
N TYR A 298 -9.44 4.56 -24.76
CA TYR A 298 -9.22 5.31 -23.53
C TYR A 298 -7.73 5.44 -23.26
N ILE A 299 -7.22 6.66 -23.19
CA ILE A 299 -5.81 6.92 -22.87
C ILE A 299 -5.60 6.89 -21.35
N LEU A 300 -4.62 6.10 -20.91
CA LEU A 300 -4.20 6.04 -19.51
C LEU A 300 -3.39 7.30 -19.14
N ALA A 301 -4.10 8.36 -18.77
CA ALA A 301 -3.53 9.57 -18.20
C ALA A 301 -4.56 10.29 -17.32
N LYS A 302 -4.10 10.87 -16.20
CA LYS A 302 -4.92 11.71 -15.32
C LYS A 302 -4.49 13.18 -15.28
N PHE A 303 -3.26 13.47 -15.71
CA PHE A 303 -2.73 14.83 -15.77
C PHE A 303 -2.23 15.18 -17.17
N VAL A 304 -2.53 16.40 -17.63
CA VAL A 304 -2.11 16.89 -18.95
C VAL A 304 -0.57 16.86 -19.09
N ARG A 305 0.16 17.12 -18.01
CA ARG A 305 1.64 17.06 -18.00
C ARG A 305 2.23 15.70 -18.36
N TYR A 306 1.46 14.61 -18.35
CA TYR A 306 1.95 13.30 -18.79
C TYR A 306 2.26 13.25 -20.29
N PHE A 307 1.70 14.17 -21.08
CA PHE A 307 1.98 14.29 -22.52
C PHE A 307 3.19 15.18 -22.83
N TYR A 308 3.94 15.63 -21.81
CA TYR A 308 5.04 16.59 -21.95
C TYR A 308 6.39 15.96 -21.53
N PRO A 309 7.54 16.44 -22.07
CA PRO A 309 8.85 15.81 -21.86
C PRO A 309 9.25 15.53 -20.41
N GLY A 310 8.81 16.36 -19.46
CA GLY A 310 9.09 16.16 -18.04
C GLY A 310 8.52 14.86 -17.45
N ALA A 311 7.48 14.29 -18.06
CA ALA A 311 6.91 13.00 -17.69
C ALA A 311 7.44 11.83 -18.54
N GLN A 312 8.34 12.12 -19.49
CA GLN A 312 8.90 11.15 -20.44
C GLN A 312 7.83 10.31 -21.15
N PRO A 313 6.85 10.91 -21.86
CA PRO A 313 5.82 10.15 -22.58
C PRO A 313 6.44 9.17 -23.57
N ALA A 314 5.78 8.04 -23.78
CA ALA A 314 6.17 7.06 -24.80
C ALA A 314 6.03 7.61 -26.23
N TRP A 315 5.24 8.68 -26.39
CA TRP A 315 4.92 9.30 -27.66
C TRP A 315 5.29 10.79 -27.60
N GLU A 316 6.56 11.10 -27.88
CA GLU A 316 7.08 12.48 -27.82
C GLU A 316 6.49 13.35 -28.93
N ASP A 317 6.32 12.78 -30.13
CA ASP A 317 5.56 13.43 -31.20
C ASP A 317 4.07 13.42 -30.86
N ARG A 318 3.59 14.56 -30.35
CA ARG A 318 2.17 14.77 -30.02
C ARG A 318 1.24 14.74 -31.23
N GLY A 319 1.75 14.87 -32.46
CA GLY A 319 0.96 14.77 -33.68
C GLY A 319 0.50 13.35 -34.01
N ILE A 320 1.12 12.32 -33.39
CA ILE A 320 0.82 10.91 -33.66
C ILE A 320 -0.66 10.56 -33.42
N PHE A 321 -1.30 11.16 -32.42
CA PHE A 321 -2.70 10.87 -32.09
C PHE A 321 -3.65 11.35 -33.19
N LEU A 322 -3.40 12.53 -33.78
CA LEU A 322 -4.18 13.03 -34.90
C LEU A 322 -3.99 12.15 -36.15
N ARG A 323 -2.74 11.81 -36.49
CA ARG A 323 -2.44 10.96 -37.66
C ARG A 323 -3.04 9.57 -37.52
N ALA A 324 -2.88 8.94 -36.34
CA ALA A 324 -3.47 7.66 -36.05
C ALA A 324 -5.01 7.72 -36.13
N LYS A 325 -5.62 8.80 -35.64
CA LYS A 325 -7.07 9.02 -35.78
C LYS A 325 -7.50 9.08 -37.24
N GLU A 326 -6.86 9.89 -38.07
CA GLU A 326 -7.20 10.03 -39.49
C GLU A 326 -7.05 8.72 -40.28
N ILE A 327 -6.09 7.87 -39.89
CA ILE A 327 -5.88 6.55 -40.50
C ILE A 327 -6.97 5.59 -40.03
N LEU A 328 -7.14 5.44 -38.71
CA LEU A 328 -8.02 4.43 -38.12
C LEU A 328 -9.50 4.77 -38.31
N GLU A 329 -9.88 6.03 -38.40
CA GLU A 329 -11.28 6.43 -38.64
C GLU A 329 -11.81 5.99 -40.01
N LYS A 330 -10.92 5.77 -40.99
CA LYS A 330 -11.28 5.18 -42.30
C LYS A 330 -11.64 3.71 -42.19
N GLU A 331 -11.03 3.00 -41.24
CA GLU A 331 -11.23 1.56 -41.01
C GLU A 331 -12.32 1.30 -39.96
N PHE A 332 -12.42 2.18 -38.97
CA PHE A 332 -13.33 2.12 -37.84
C PHE A 332 -14.12 3.45 -37.76
N PRO A 333 -15.26 3.57 -38.46
CA PRO A 333 -16.05 4.80 -38.45
C PRO A 333 -16.37 5.28 -37.03
N GLY A 334 -16.20 6.58 -36.78
CA GLY A 334 -16.36 7.18 -35.47
C GLY A 334 -15.23 6.88 -34.48
N PHE A 335 -14.05 6.46 -34.97
CA PHE A 335 -12.88 6.23 -34.13
C PHE A 335 -12.45 7.50 -33.39
N GLU A 336 -12.19 7.38 -32.09
CA GLU A 336 -11.69 8.48 -31.29
C GLU A 336 -10.78 8.05 -30.14
N PHE A 337 -9.87 8.97 -29.78
CA PHE A 337 -9.13 8.92 -28.53
C PHE A 337 -9.82 9.78 -27.48
N VAL A 338 -10.03 9.21 -26.30
CA VAL A 338 -10.54 9.94 -25.14
C VAL A 338 -9.58 9.84 -23.97
N VAL A 339 -9.58 10.85 -23.10
CA VAL A 339 -8.78 10.87 -21.88
C VAL A 339 -9.55 11.56 -20.77
N GLY A 340 -9.45 11.07 -19.55
CA GLY A 340 -9.96 11.76 -18.36
C GLY A 340 -8.86 12.46 -17.60
N CYS A 341 -8.57 13.73 -17.90
CA CYS A 341 -7.45 14.42 -17.26
C CYS A 341 -7.73 15.86 -16.88
N ARG A 342 -6.93 16.36 -15.95
CA ARG A 342 -6.89 17.76 -15.52
C ARG A 342 -5.48 18.32 -15.57
N ASP A 343 -5.35 19.63 -15.55
CA ASP A 343 -4.09 20.26 -15.21
C ASP A 343 -3.96 20.32 -13.68
N ASP A 344 -2.96 19.65 -13.12
CA ASP A 344 -2.76 19.55 -11.67
C ASP A 344 -1.75 20.58 -11.12
N ARG A 345 -1.31 21.51 -11.97
CA ARG A 345 -0.47 22.65 -11.57
C ARG A 345 -1.31 23.73 -10.89
N ASN A 346 -0.67 24.65 -10.17
CA ASN A 346 -1.39 25.79 -9.58
C ASN A 346 -1.83 26.80 -10.67
N ALA A 347 -2.81 27.65 -10.36
CA ALA A 347 -3.38 28.58 -11.34
C ALA A 347 -2.33 29.49 -12.00
N GLY A 348 -1.38 30.02 -11.22
CA GLY A 348 -0.29 30.85 -11.77
C GLY A 348 0.57 30.10 -12.79
N GLN A 349 0.94 28.85 -12.50
CA GLN A 349 1.68 28.00 -13.46
C GLN A 349 0.88 27.66 -14.72
N GLN A 350 -0.45 27.54 -14.60
CA GLN A 350 -1.32 27.30 -15.75
C GLN A 350 -1.43 28.54 -16.64
N GLU A 351 -1.53 29.73 -16.04
CA GLU A 351 -1.57 31.00 -16.75
C GLU A 351 -0.23 31.31 -17.44
N GLU A 352 0.89 31.08 -16.76
CA GLU A 352 2.24 31.33 -17.30
C GLU A 352 2.59 30.40 -18.46
N VAL A 353 2.24 29.12 -18.33
CA VAL A 353 2.57 28.09 -19.33
C VAL A 353 1.35 27.21 -19.58
N PRO A 354 0.42 27.61 -20.45
CA PRO A 354 -0.74 26.79 -20.78
C PRO A 354 -0.31 25.43 -21.33
N MET A 355 -0.90 24.35 -20.81
CA MET A 355 -0.71 23.02 -21.34
C MET A 355 -1.99 22.54 -22.02
N GLU A 356 -1.85 22.15 -23.28
CA GLU A 356 -2.93 21.63 -24.10
C GLU A 356 -2.76 20.13 -24.27
N LEU A 357 -3.86 19.43 -24.55
CA LEU A 357 -3.77 18.04 -24.98
C LEU A 357 -3.21 17.93 -26.41
N PRO A 358 -2.55 16.82 -26.76
CA PRO A 358 -2.23 16.52 -28.14
C PRO A 358 -3.49 16.59 -29.05
N PRO A 359 -3.34 17.10 -30.29
CA PRO A 359 -4.45 17.13 -31.23
C PRO A 359 -4.96 15.72 -31.52
N GLY A 360 -6.26 15.59 -31.77
CA GLY A 360 -6.93 14.29 -32.00
C GLY A 360 -7.42 13.59 -30.73
N ILE A 361 -7.13 14.12 -29.53
CA ILE A 361 -7.61 13.59 -28.25
C ILE A 361 -8.75 14.46 -27.70
N ARG A 362 -9.84 13.82 -27.26
CA ARG A 362 -10.95 14.49 -26.56
C ARG A 362 -10.81 14.32 -25.04
N ASN A 363 -10.80 15.44 -24.31
CA ASN A 363 -10.81 15.40 -22.84
C ASN A 363 -12.23 15.17 -22.30
N LEU A 364 -12.38 14.22 -21.41
CA LEU A 364 -13.59 13.95 -20.62
C LEU A 364 -13.59 14.70 -19.29
N GLY A 365 -12.48 15.36 -18.95
CA GLY A 365 -12.29 16.06 -17.69
C GLY A 365 -11.91 15.13 -16.54
N GLN A 366 -11.82 15.70 -15.33
CA GLN A 366 -11.60 14.91 -14.12
C GLN A 366 -12.87 14.13 -13.78
N MET A 367 -12.71 12.85 -13.45
CA MET A 367 -13.79 11.94 -13.08
C MET A 367 -13.51 11.28 -11.72
N ASP A 368 -14.56 10.86 -11.05
CA ASP A 368 -14.43 9.93 -9.92
C ASP A 368 -14.23 8.49 -10.41
N LYS A 369 -14.09 7.54 -9.48
CA LYS A 369 -13.86 6.12 -9.81
C LYS A 369 -14.99 5.54 -10.67
N VAL A 370 -16.25 5.79 -10.29
CA VAL A 370 -17.42 5.17 -10.94
C VAL A 370 -17.54 5.68 -12.37
N GLU A 371 -17.39 6.98 -12.56
CA GLU A 371 -17.43 7.59 -13.89
C GLU A 371 -16.23 7.17 -14.75
N PHE A 372 -15.02 7.08 -14.17
CA PHE A 372 -13.85 6.54 -14.86
C PHE A 372 -14.10 5.11 -15.35
N GLU A 373 -14.58 4.22 -14.48
CA GLU A 373 -14.87 2.82 -14.84
C GLU A 373 -15.99 2.73 -15.88
N ARG A 374 -16.98 3.63 -15.84
CA ARG A 374 -18.02 3.77 -16.87
C ARG A 374 -17.46 4.14 -18.24
N GLN A 375 -16.58 5.15 -18.30
CA GLN A 375 -15.94 5.55 -19.55
C GLN A 375 -14.99 4.46 -20.07
N LEU A 376 -14.31 3.77 -19.16
CA LEU A 376 -13.45 2.66 -19.50
C LEU A 376 -14.27 1.50 -20.09
N ALA A 377 -15.35 1.07 -19.43
CA ALA A 377 -16.25 0.02 -19.94
C ALA A 377 -16.89 0.36 -21.29
N ASN A 378 -17.04 1.65 -21.61
CA ASN A 378 -17.50 2.15 -22.90
C ASN A 378 -16.39 2.24 -23.97
N SER A 379 -15.17 1.77 -23.66
CA SER A 379 -14.01 1.80 -24.56
C SER A 379 -13.63 0.40 -25.03
N ARG A 380 -13.06 0.29 -26.23
CA ARG A 380 -12.60 -0.99 -26.78
C ARG A 380 -11.15 -1.30 -26.43
N VAL A 381 -10.35 -0.29 -26.13
CA VAL A 381 -8.91 -0.44 -25.83
C VAL A 381 -8.50 0.57 -24.77
N MET A 382 -7.59 0.20 -23.87
CA MET A 382 -6.85 1.15 -23.04
C MET A 382 -5.45 1.35 -23.63
N LEU A 383 -5.05 2.60 -23.84
CA LEU A 383 -3.76 2.97 -24.41
C LEU A 383 -2.83 3.56 -23.35
N GLY A 384 -1.69 2.91 -23.13
CA GLY A 384 -0.59 3.44 -22.35
C GLY A 384 0.19 4.54 -23.08
N ILE A 385 0.65 5.54 -22.33
CA ILE A 385 1.51 6.63 -22.82
C ILE A 385 2.86 6.71 -22.09
N GLY A 386 3.25 5.65 -21.38
CA GLY A 386 4.49 5.56 -20.61
C GLY A 386 4.31 5.86 -19.13
N TRP A 387 3.60 6.93 -18.77
CA TRP A 387 3.32 7.33 -17.40
C TRP A 387 1.80 7.45 -17.16
N PRO A 388 1.24 7.02 -16.01
CA PRO A 388 1.91 6.40 -14.86
C PRO A 388 2.39 4.97 -15.13
N THR A 389 3.49 4.59 -14.47
CA THR A 389 3.98 3.21 -14.45
C THR A 389 3.26 2.39 -13.38
N LEU A 390 3.11 1.08 -13.62
CA LEU A 390 2.53 0.13 -12.66
C LEU A 390 1.18 0.58 -12.05
N SER A 391 0.37 1.25 -12.86
CA SER A 391 -0.97 1.67 -12.44
C SER A 391 -1.92 0.47 -12.34
N PRO A 392 -2.88 0.44 -11.41
CA PRO A 392 -3.92 -0.59 -11.40
C PRO A 392 -4.92 -0.49 -12.56
N SER A 393 -4.98 0.64 -13.26
CA SER A 393 -6.00 0.90 -14.29
C SER A 393 -5.99 -0.10 -15.45
N PRO A 394 -4.84 -0.56 -15.99
CA PRO A 394 -4.79 -1.67 -16.94
C PRO A 394 -5.36 -2.99 -16.41
N HIS A 395 -5.18 -3.31 -15.12
CA HIS A 395 -5.79 -4.50 -14.54
C HIS A 395 -7.33 -4.39 -14.47
N VAL A 396 -7.84 -3.20 -14.15
CA VAL A 396 -9.29 -2.90 -14.22
C VAL A 396 -9.80 -2.93 -15.67
N ALA A 397 -9.02 -2.46 -16.63
CA ALA A 397 -9.37 -2.56 -18.05
C ALA A 397 -9.53 -4.03 -18.47
N LEU A 398 -8.58 -4.89 -18.10
CA LEU A 398 -8.65 -6.32 -18.38
C LEU A 398 -9.88 -6.97 -17.71
N SER A 399 -10.22 -6.60 -16.47
CA SER A 399 -11.42 -7.13 -15.79
C SER A 399 -12.74 -6.69 -16.43
N LEU A 400 -12.70 -5.65 -17.27
CA LEU A 400 -13.82 -5.18 -18.10
C LEU A 400 -13.77 -5.74 -19.54
N GLY A 401 -12.83 -6.63 -19.86
CA GLY A 401 -12.64 -7.15 -21.20
C GLY A 401 -12.12 -6.09 -22.17
N ILE A 402 -11.16 -5.28 -21.73
CA ILE A 402 -10.53 -4.23 -22.52
C ILE A 402 -9.02 -4.53 -22.59
N PRO A 403 -8.47 -4.83 -23.78
CA PRO A 403 -7.05 -5.04 -23.93
C PRO A 403 -6.24 -3.77 -23.65
N PHE A 404 -5.01 -3.95 -23.20
CA PHE A 404 -4.08 -2.86 -22.88
C PHE A 404 -2.95 -2.76 -23.90
N ILE A 405 -2.68 -1.56 -24.40
CA ILE A 405 -1.49 -1.27 -25.21
C ILE A 405 -0.42 -0.71 -24.28
N SER A 406 0.66 -1.47 -24.08
CA SER A 406 1.73 -1.18 -23.12
C SER A 406 3.01 -0.75 -23.84
N PRO A 407 3.42 0.52 -23.74
CA PRO A 407 4.69 0.95 -24.32
C PRO A 407 5.89 0.38 -23.54
N PHE A 408 6.95 0.05 -24.28
CA PHE A 408 8.23 -0.38 -23.71
C PHE A 408 9.41 0.31 -24.40
N SER A 409 10.60 0.20 -23.82
CA SER A 409 11.84 0.74 -24.38
C SER A 409 12.97 -0.29 -24.31
N MET A 410 13.95 -0.10 -25.18
CA MET A 410 15.08 -1.01 -25.39
C MET A 410 16.39 -0.33 -25.01
N HIS A 411 17.34 -1.11 -24.51
CA HIS A 411 18.76 -0.74 -24.39
C HIS A 411 19.61 -1.65 -25.27
N GLY A 412 20.91 -1.36 -25.38
CA GLY A 412 21.81 -2.09 -26.29
C GLY A 412 21.97 -3.59 -26.00
N TRP A 413 21.57 -4.06 -24.82
CA TRP A 413 21.58 -5.46 -24.40
C TRP A 413 20.18 -6.09 -24.38
N SER A 414 19.13 -5.34 -24.74
CA SER A 414 17.76 -5.83 -24.76
C SER A 414 17.48 -6.67 -26.01
N SER A 415 16.61 -7.67 -25.89
CA SER A 415 16.03 -8.46 -26.99
C SER A 415 14.55 -8.14 -27.16
N LEU A 416 14.08 -7.97 -28.40
CA LEU A 416 12.67 -7.70 -28.70
C LEU A 416 11.78 -8.88 -28.28
N ASP A 417 12.29 -10.10 -28.44
CA ASP A 417 11.57 -11.34 -28.15
C ASP A 417 11.60 -11.72 -26.66
N ASP A 418 12.35 -10.98 -25.83
CA ASP A 418 12.43 -11.22 -24.39
C ASP A 418 12.03 -9.96 -23.59
N PRO A 419 10.76 -9.85 -23.17
CA PRO A 419 10.25 -8.74 -22.37
C PRO A 419 11.01 -8.45 -21.08
N GLU A 420 11.75 -9.42 -20.57
CA GLU A 420 12.54 -9.28 -19.34
C GLU A 420 13.78 -8.43 -19.55
N THR A 421 14.32 -8.47 -20.77
CA THR A 421 15.50 -7.71 -21.13
C THR A 421 15.17 -6.27 -21.54
N TRP A 422 13.88 -5.92 -21.69
CA TRP A 422 13.48 -4.56 -22.02
C TRP A 422 13.89 -3.58 -20.93
N ALA A 423 14.53 -2.49 -21.34
CA ALA A 423 15.00 -1.40 -20.49
C ALA A 423 13.92 -0.88 -19.54
N SER A 424 12.72 -0.67 -20.08
CA SER A 424 11.55 -0.24 -19.31
C SER A 424 10.27 -0.70 -19.99
N SER A 425 9.19 -0.80 -19.22
CA SER A 425 7.83 -0.94 -19.70
C SER A 425 6.93 -0.11 -18.81
N GLN A 426 5.81 0.38 -19.36
CA GLN A 426 4.83 1.06 -18.52
C GLN A 426 4.29 0.15 -17.42
N HIS A 427 4.20 -1.17 -17.64
CA HIS A 427 3.66 -2.08 -16.64
C HIS A 427 4.41 -3.42 -16.57
N HIS A 428 5.32 -3.55 -15.60
CA HIS A 428 6.20 -4.72 -15.48
C HIS A 428 5.44 -6.04 -15.26
N THR A 429 4.42 -6.06 -14.40
CA THR A 429 3.60 -7.26 -14.19
C THR A 429 2.92 -7.75 -15.47
N LEU A 430 2.43 -6.83 -16.30
CA LEU A 430 1.69 -7.14 -17.52
C LEU A 430 2.59 -7.50 -18.71
N LYS A 431 3.93 -7.38 -18.59
CA LYS A 431 4.88 -7.99 -19.54
C LYS A 431 4.71 -9.51 -19.68
N THR A 432 4.13 -10.16 -18.67
CA THR A 432 3.80 -11.60 -18.69
C THR A 432 2.72 -11.97 -19.68
N LEU A 433 1.87 -11.02 -20.05
CA LEU A 433 0.74 -11.23 -20.93
C LEU A 433 1.11 -10.84 -22.36
N THR A 434 0.53 -11.56 -23.31
CA THR A 434 0.66 -11.31 -24.74
C THR A 434 -0.70 -10.96 -25.35
N GLU A 435 -0.72 -10.74 -26.67
CA GLU A 435 -1.97 -10.66 -27.43
C GLU A 435 -2.85 -11.90 -27.13
N PRO A 436 -4.18 -11.75 -27.01
CA PRO A 436 -4.95 -10.52 -27.25
C PRO A 436 -5.13 -9.62 -26.02
N TYR A 437 -4.56 -9.95 -24.86
CA TYR A 437 -4.77 -9.18 -23.61
C TYR A 437 -3.90 -7.92 -23.55
N VAL A 438 -2.63 -8.05 -23.90
CA VAL A 438 -1.67 -6.95 -23.86
C VAL A 438 -0.87 -6.87 -25.15
N TYR A 439 -0.86 -5.69 -25.76
CA TYR A 439 -0.11 -5.37 -26.97
C TYR A 439 1.10 -4.52 -26.57
N HIS A 440 2.30 -5.08 -26.63
CA HIS A 440 3.52 -4.36 -26.30
C HIS A 440 4.04 -3.59 -27.51
N VAL A 441 4.25 -2.28 -27.36
CA VAL A 441 4.63 -1.39 -28.47
C VAL A 441 5.94 -0.68 -28.16
N LEU A 442 6.88 -0.72 -29.10
CA LEU A 442 8.13 -0.01 -28.95
C LEU A 442 7.89 1.51 -28.91
N ARG A 443 8.40 2.17 -27.86
CA ARG A 443 8.34 3.63 -27.69
C ARG A 443 8.74 4.36 -28.98
N GLY A 444 7.93 5.33 -29.40
CA GLY A 444 8.17 6.14 -30.61
C GLY A 444 7.95 5.42 -31.94
N ASN A 445 7.60 4.12 -31.96
CA ASN A 445 7.32 3.40 -33.21
C ASN A 445 5.87 3.61 -33.65
N GLU A 446 5.66 4.55 -34.58
CA GLU A 446 4.32 4.92 -35.07
C GLU A 446 3.59 3.76 -35.78
N THR A 447 4.29 2.95 -36.57
CA THR A 447 3.69 1.80 -37.24
C THR A 447 3.16 0.79 -36.22
N GLN A 448 3.98 0.40 -35.24
CA GLN A 448 3.54 -0.52 -34.18
C GLN A 448 2.40 0.08 -33.33
N PHE A 449 2.44 1.38 -33.08
CA PHE A 449 1.37 2.09 -32.35
C PHE A 449 0.01 1.96 -33.07
N ILE A 450 -0.03 2.27 -34.36
CA ILE A 450 -1.27 2.19 -35.17
C ILE A 450 -1.71 0.73 -35.32
N ASP A 451 -0.78 -0.18 -35.61
CA ASP A 451 -1.08 -1.60 -35.84
C ASP A 451 -1.61 -2.28 -34.57
N ALA A 452 -1.05 -1.98 -33.40
CA ALA A 452 -1.54 -2.48 -32.13
C ALA A 452 -2.97 -2.03 -31.84
N ILE A 453 -3.28 -0.74 -32.09
CA ILE A 453 -4.65 -0.22 -31.93
C ILE A 453 -5.62 -0.93 -32.89
N ARG A 454 -5.25 -1.04 -34.18
CA ARG A 454 -6.07 -1.75 -35.18
C ARG A 454 -6.36 -3.19 -34.76
N LYS A 455 -5.35 -3.93 -34.33
CA LYS A 455 -5.49 -5.32 -33.87
C LYS A 455 -6.39 -5.39 -32.64
N ALA A 456 -6.15 -4.56 -31.63
CA ALA A 456 -6.90 -4.55 -30.38
C ALA A 456 -8.39 -4.20 -30.61
N LEU A 457 -8.69 -3.23 -31.49
CA LEU A 457 -10.07 -2.89 -31.88
C LEU A 457 -10.80 -4.05 -32.58
N SER A 458 -10.06 -4.90 -33.30
CA SER A 458 -10.60 -6.01 -34.08
C SER A 458 -10.63 -7.33 -33.32
N THR A 459 -9.99 -7.40 -32.15
CA THR A 459 -9.79 -8.65 -31.39
C THR A 459 -10.36 -8.48 -29.99
N PRO A 460 -11.68 -8.65 -29.81
CA PRO A 460 -12.30 -8.52 -28.49
C PRO A 460 -11.79 -9.61 -27.55
N ILE A 461 -11.72 -9.28 -26.26
CA ILE A 461 -11.42 -10.23 -25.19
C ILE A 461 -12.61 -10.33 -24.23
N GLU A 462 -12.73 -11.50 -23.61
CA GLU A 462 -13.58 -11.66 -22.44
C GLU A 462 -12.95 -10.97 -21.22
N PRO A 463 -13.76 -10.57 -20.22
CA PRO A 463 -13.27 -10.16 -18.91
C PRO A 463 -12.20 -11.09 -18.37
N PHE A 464 -11.07 -10.52 -17.98
CA PHE A 464 -9.91 -11.26 -17.51
C PHE A 464 -9.33 -10.61 -16.27
N ILE A 465 -9.27 -11.37 -15.18
CA ILE A 465 -8.55 -10.98 -13.97
C ILE A 465 -7.31 -11.87 -13.88
N LEU A 466 -6.14 -11.24 -13.75
CA LEU A 466 -4.91 -11.98 -13.56
C LEU A 466 -5.05 -12.87 -12.29
N PRO A 467 -4.77 -14.18 -12.33
CA PRO A 467 -5.01 -15.08 -11.19
C PRO A 467 -4.39 -14.61 -9.86
N LEU A 468 -3.28 -13.87 -9.95
CA LEU A 468 -2.56 -13.32 -8.80
C LEU A 468 -3.24 -12.10 -8.17
N MET A 469 -4.03 -11.36 -8.95
CA MET A 469 -4.75 -10.17 -8.46
C MET A 469 -6.15 -10.53 -7.94
N THR A 470 -6.48 -11.81 -7.83
CA THR A 470 -7.77 -12.26 -7.28
C THR A 470 -7.80 -12.10 -5.77
N ARG A 471 -9.02 -11.99 -5.21
CA ARG A 471 -9.26 -11.99 -3.77
C ARG A 471 -8.61 -13.19 -3.08
N ASP A 472 -8.84 -14.38 -3.63
CA ASP A 472 -8.33 -15.64 -3.08
C ASP A 472 -6.80 -15.66 -3.03
N HIS A 473 -6.13 -15.19 -4.10
CA HIS A 473 -4.67 -15.13 -4.12
C HIS A 473 -4.13 -14.11 -3.12
N HIS A 474 -4.71 -12.90 -3.08
CA HIS A 474 -4.34 -11.87 -2.12
C HIS A 474 -4.45 -12.40 -0.69
N GLU A 475 -5.61 -12.95 -0.32
CA GLU A 475 -5.84 -13.55 0.98
C GLU A 475 -4.81 -14.65 1.25
N LYS A 476 -4.54 -15.56 0.31
CA LYS A 476 -3.50 -16.57 0.48
C LYS A 476 -2.12 -15.98 0.80
N GLN A 477 -1.70 -14.89 0.15
CA GLN A 477 -0.42 -14.24 0.42
C GLN A 477 -0.39 -13.54 1.78
N VAL A 478 -1.46 -12.83 2.16
CA VAL A 478 -1.57 -12.22 3.49
C VAL A 478 -1.53 -13.30 4.58
N ASN A 479 -2.23 -14.42 4.39
CA ASN A 479 -2.19 -15.54 5.34
C ASN A 479 -0.77 -16.14 5.44
N LYS A 480 -0.10 -16.35 4.31
CA LYS A 480 1.28 -16.84 4.28
C LYS A 480 2.20 -15.90 5.06
N TRP A 481 2.09 -14.58 4.82
CA TRP A 481 2.89 -13.58 5.53
C TRP A 481 2.62 -13.61 7.04
N LEU A 482 1.35 -13.59 7.47
CA LEU A 482 0.98 -13.57 8.90
C LEU A 482 1.41 -14.82 9.68
N ASN A 483 1.46 -15.98 9.02
CA ASN A 483 1.82 -17.26 9.65
C ASN A 483 3.29 -17.64 9.49
N THR A 484 4.10 -16.80 8.83
CA THR A 484 5.54 -17.03 8.71
C THR A 484 6.24 -16.64 10.01
N ASP A 485 7.14 -17.49 10.51
CA ASP A 485 8.02 -17.15 11.63
C ASP A 485 9.17 -16.25 11.16
N TRP A 486 8.84 -14.96 11.03
CA TRP A 486 9.78 -13.93 10.61
C TRP A 486 10.96 -13.78 11.56
N LYS A 487 10.76 -14.01 12.87
CA LYS A 487 11.84 -13.93 13.84
C LYS A 487 12.86 -15.04 13.65
N ALA A 488 12.41 -16.29 13.46
CA ALA A 488 13.30 -17.40 13.16
C ALA A 488 14.01 -17.22 11.81
N LYS A 489 13.30 -16.72 10.79
CA LYS A 489 13.91 -16.41 9.48
C LYS A 489 15.01 -15.35 9.61
N ALA A 490 14.75 -14.26 10.33
CA ALA A 490 15.73 -13.21 10.58
C ALA A 490 16.91 -13.72 11.43
N ALA A 491 16.66 -14.57 12.44
CA ALA A 491 17.71 -15.16 13.25
C ALA A 491 18.70 -15.98 12.42
N LYS A 492 18.21 -16.76 11.46
CA LYS A 492 19.05 -17.53 10.53
C LYS A 492 19.89 -16.62 9.63
N ILE A 493 19.33 -15.53 9.12
CA ILE A 493 20.08 -14.53 8.33
C ILE A 493 21.19 -13.91 9.18
N LEU A 494 20.87 -13.50 10.41
CA LEU A 494 21.85 -12.92 11.33
C LEU A 494 22.97 -13.91 11.68
N GLU A 495 22.65 -15.19 11.87
CA GLU A 495 23.64 -16.24 12.08
C GLU A 495 24.56 -16.44 10.87
N ASN A 496 23.99 -16.46 9.66
CA ASN A 496 24.78 -16.53 8.42
C ASN A 496 25.76 -15.33 8.33
N ARG A 497 25.28 -14.11 8.60
CA ARG A 497 26.12 -12.89 8.58
C ARG A 497 27.27 -12.98 9.57
N LYS A 498 27.02 -13.44 10.79
CA LYS A 498 28.05 -13.66 11.81
C LYS A 498 29.11 -14.68 11.40
N ASN A 499 28.73 -15.64 10.55
CA ASN A 499 29.62 -16.62 9.96
C ASN A 499 30.26 -16.15 8.64
N GLY A 500 30.15 -14.86 8.30
CA GLY A 500 30.74 -14.27 7.08
C GLY A 500 30.01 -14.63 5.78
N LYS A 501 28.75 -15.08 5.87
CA LYS A 501 27.92 -15.45 4.72
C LYS A 501 26.72 -14.50 4.58
N GLU A 502 26.71 -13.70 3.52
CA GLU A 502 25.52 -12.93 3.13
C GLU A 502 24.59 -13.78 2.24
N THR A 503 23.29 -13.77 2.52
CA THR A 503 22.27 -14.52 1.74
C THR A 503 21.19 -13.64 1.14
N GLU A 504 21.18 -12.36 1.49
CA GLU A 504 20.19 -11.38 1.07
C GLU A 504 20.81 -10.38 0.08
N ASN A 505 19.97 -9.73 -0.72
CA ASN A 505 20.39 -8.65 -1.61
C ASN A 505 20.09 -7.27 -1.01
N GLY A 506 20.58 -6.24 -1.67
CA GLY A 506 20.31 -4.84 -1.33
C GLY A 506 21.51 -4.07 -0.81
N ASN A 507 21.41 -2.74 -0.85
CA ASN A 507 22.50 -1.85 -0.43
C ASN A 507 22.47 -1.51 1.06
N GLU A 508 21.42 -1.92 1.77
CA GLU A 508 21.12 -1.48 3.14
C GLU A 508 21.12 -2.62 4.16
N ILE A 509 21.48 -3.82 3.71
CA ILE A 509 21.66 -5.00 4.56
C ILE A 509 22.73 -4.72 5.64
N GLY A 510 22.46 -5.18 6.86
CA GLY A 510 23.37 -4.91 7.97
C GLY A 510 23.12 -5.79 9.19
N GLU A 511 23.92 -5.61 10.24
CA GLU A 511 23.65 -6.24 11.52
C GLU A 511 22.43 -5.60 12.20
N PHE A 512 21.64 -6.42 12.88
CA PHE A 512 20.45 -5.99 13.62
C PHE A 512 20.27 -6.81 14.91
N THR A 513 19.34 -6.38 15.76
CA THR A 513 19.00 -7.04 17.02
C THR A 513 17.64 -7.75 16.91
N LEU A 514 17.56 -8.99 17.42
CA LEU A 514 16.33 -9.80 17.45
C LEU A 514 15.31 -9.41 18.53
#